data_AF-A0A068VMM4-F1
#
_entry.id   AF-A0A068VMM4-F1
#
_cell.length_a   1.000
_cell.length_b   1.000
_cell.length_c   1.000
_cell.angle_alpha   90.00
_cell.angle_beta   90.00
_cell.angle_gamma   90.00
#
_symmetry.space_group_name_H-M   'P 1'
#
loop_
_entity.id
_entity.type
_entity.pdbx_description
1 polymer ?
#
loop_
_entity_poly.entity_id
_entity_poly.type
_entity_poly.pdbx_seq_one_letter_code
_entity_poly.pdbx_strand_id
1 'polypeptide(L)'
;MLLSTIYLFSKIGALLGKFLSKGLQSLDIDDIDLGPPGFQKAQDEIMGDLKLVYINISKNYGGIETANFLSKLISCAPELAAIDARCNSMPVESLSIICSTLKAMRGKVEHLDLRGNTSLIRFADASLLDELKMNRKSILKLDSSYDPDAPYDQDP
;
A
#
# COMPACT_ATOMS: atom_id res chain seq x y z
N MET A 1 -21.76 13.14 13.50
CA MET A 1 -20.35 13.48 13.23
C MET A 1 -19.60 12.39 12.47
N LEU A 2 -19.75 11.10 12.82
CA LEU A 2 -19.05 10.01 12.13
C LEU A 2 -19.43 9.83 10.64
N LEU A 3 -20.73 9.91 10.30
CA LEU A 3 -21.21 9.75 8.93
C LEU A 3 -20.70 10.83 7.96
N SER A 4 -20.60 12.09 8.41
CA SER A 4 -20.12 13.21 7.59
C SER A 4 -18.65 13.08 7.22
N THR A 5 -17.84 12.53 8.14
CA THR A 5 -16.41 12.30 7.93
C THR A 5 -16.17 11.15 6.96
N ILE A 6 -16.90 10.03 7.12
CA ILE A 6 -16.88 8.90 6.16
C ILE A 6 -17.25 9.38 4.76
N TYR A 7 -18.34 10.16 4.65
CA TYR A 7 -18.79 10.71 3.36
C TYR A 7 -17.74 11.62 2.71
N LEU A 8 -17.08 12.48 3.51
CA LEU A 8 -16.04 13.37 3.01
C LEU A 8 -14.84 12.58 2.45
N PHE A 9 -14.34 11.60 3.21
CA PHE A 9 -13.20 10.79 2.77
C PHE A 9 -13.53 9.93 1.55
N SER A 10 -14.73 9.37 1.46
CA SER A 10 -15.17 8.70 0.22
C SER A 10 -15.21 9.68 -0.97
N LYS A 11 -15.66 10.92 -0.77
CA LYS A 11 -15.67 11.94 -1.85
C LYS A 11 -14.25 12.31 -2.29
N ILE A 12 -13.32 12.47 -1.34
CA ILE A 12 -11.91 12.71 -1.62
C ILE A 12 -11.32 11.52 -2.38
N GLY A 13 -11.58 10.29 -1.91
CA GLY A 13 -11.20 9.05 -2.60
C GLY A 13 -11.71 9.00 -4.04
N ALA A 14 -12.99 9.31 -4.26
CA ALA A 14 -13.56 9.32 -5.60
C ALA A 14 -12.85 10.30 -6.54
N LEU A 15 -12.52 11.50 -6.04
CA LEU A 15 -11.79 12.50 -6.81
C LEU A 15 -10.35 12.04 -7.09
N LEU A 16 -9.71 11.41 -6.12
CA LEU A 16 -8.37 10.84 -6.25
C LEU A 16 -8.32 9.78 -7.36
N GLY A 17 -9.24 8.81 -7.36
CA GLY A 17 -9.31 7.78 -8.39
C GLY A 17 -9.43 8.37 -9.81
N LYS A 18 -10.34 9.34 -9.97
CA LYS A 18 -10.51 10.08 -11.24
C LYS A 18 -9.25 10.86 -11.63
N PHE A 19 -8.57 11.44 -10.64
CA PHE A 19 -7.38 12.25 -10.89
C PHE A 19 -6.20 11.40 -11.36
N LEU A 20 -6.00 10.21 -10.77
CA LEU A 20 -5.01 9.24 -11.21
C LEU A 20 -5.21 8.85 -12.68
N SER A 21 -6.45 8.64 -13.11
CA SER A 21 -6.81 8.33 -14.50
C SER A 21 -6.55 9.46 -15.51
N LYS A 22 -6.15 10.67 -15.07
CA LYS A 22 -5.79 11.78 -15.97
C LYS A 22 -4.34 11.73 -16.47
N GLY A 23 -3.62 10.65 -16.21
CA GLY A 23 -2.26 10.44 -16.71
C GLY A 23 -1.17 11.03 -15.81
N LEU A 24 -1.43 11.07 -14.50
CA LEU A 24 -0.45 11.46 -13.49
C LEU A 24 0.69 10.43 -13.43
N GLN A 25 1.94 10.91 -13.34
CA GLN A 25 3.13 10.05 -13.22
C GLN A 25 3.60 9.87 -11.78
N SER A 26 3.37 10.85 -10.92
CA SER A 26 3.84 10.85 -9.54
C SER A 26 2.78 11.48 -8.65
N LEU A 27 2.50 10.86 -7.52
CA LEU A 27 1.57 11.38 -6.51
C LEU A 27 2.15 11.19 -5.12
N ASP A 28 2.04 12.25 -4.31
CA ASP A 28 2.29 12.18 -2.87
C ASP A 28 1.06 12.69 -2.12
N ILE A 29 0.48 11.81 -1.30
CA ILE A 29 -0.69 12.08 -0.45
C ILE A 29 -0.49 11.43 0.92
N ASP A 30 0.72 11.51 1.48
CA ASP A 30 0.97 11.02 2.83
C ASP A 30 0.14 11.76 3.88
N ASP A 31 -0.30 11.03 4.90
CA ASP A 31 -0.87 11.60 6.14
C ASP A 31 -2.09 12.52 5.94
N ILE A 32 -3.00 12.16 5.02
CA ILE A 32 -4.24 12.92 4.77
C ILE A 32 -5.49 12.26 5.39
N ASP A 33 -5.29 11.25 6.23
CA ASP A 33 -6.36 10.47 6.86
C ASP A 33 -7.40 9.90 5.87
N LEU A 34 -6.97 9.47 4.67
CA LEU A 34 -7.89 9.00 3.63
C LEU A 34 -8.80 7.85 4.11
N GLY A 35 -8.25 6.97 4.95
CA GLY A 35 -8.98 5.87 5.59
C GLY A 35 -9.56 4.83 4.63
N PRO A 36 -10.16 3.75 5.16
CA PRO A 36 -10.70 2.67 4.34
C PRO A 36 -11.75 3.13 3.31
N PRO A 37 -12.75 3.99 3.65
CA PRO A 37 -13.75 4.44 2.69
C PRO A 37 -13.17 5.28 1.55
N GLY A 38 -12.09 6.01 1.79
CA GLY A 38 -11.41 6.79 0.76
C GLY A 38 -10.64 5.91 -0.21
N PHE A 39 -9.87 4.93 0.27
CA PHE A 39 -9.19 3.97 -0.60
C PHE A 39 -10.14 3.11 -1.41
N GLN A 40 -11.20 2.59 -0.77
CA GLN A 40 -12.24 1.84 -1.46
C GLN A 40 -12.84 2.68 -2.58
N LYS A 41 -13.23 3.92 -2.30
CA LYS A 41 -13.86 4.75 -3.32
C LYS A 41 -12.88 5.22 -4.40
N ALA A 42 -11.59 5.39 -4.08
CA ALA A 42 -10.56 5.68 -5.07
C ALA A 42 -10.38 4.53 -6.06
N GLN A 43 -10.37 3.27 -5.60
CA GLN A 43 -10.21 2.12 -6.47
C GLN A 43 -11.37 1.96 -7.46
N ASP A 44 -12.59 2.26 -7.02
CA ASP A 44 -13.82 2.16 -7.81
C ASP A 44 -13.82 3.14 -8.99
N GLU A 45 -13.18 4.29 -8.82
CA GLU A 45 -13.19 5.38 -9.80
C GLU A 45 -11.94 5.38 -10.70
N ILE A 46 -10.97 4.47 -10.48
CA ILE A 46 -9.86 4.26 -11.41
C ILE A 46 -10.39 3.60 -12.68
N MET A 47 -10.25 4.32 -13.79
CA MET A 47 -10.64 3.89 -15.12
C MET A 47 -9.40 3.72 -16.01
N GLY A 48 -9.34 2.59 -16.72
CA GLY A 48 -8.32 2.29 -17.73
C GLY A 48 -6.89 2.19 -17.18
N ASP A 49 -5.94 2.34 -18.09
CA ASP A 49 -4.51 2.29 -17.77
C ASP A 49 -4.05 3.63 -17.17
N LEU A 50 -3.21 3.54 -16.16
CA LEU A 50 -2.58 4.65 -15.47
C LEU A 50 -1.17 4.88 -16.00
N LYS A 51 -0.74 6.15 -16.01
CA LYS A 51 0.65 6.54 -16.34
C LYS A 51 1.55 6.66 -15.11
N LEU A 52 1.08 6.14 -13.98
CA LEU A 52 1.71 6.30 -12.67
C LEU A 52 3.02 5.52 -12.63
N VAL A 53 4.09 6.18 -12.19
CA VAL A 53 5.44 5.65 -12.00
C VAL A 53 5.81 5.60 -10.52
N TYR A 54 5.34 6.58 -9.74
CA TYR A 54 5.56 6.67 -8.30
C TYR A 54 4.28 7.03 -7.55
N ILE A 55 4.11 6.46 -6.36
CA ILE A 55 3.08 6.92 -5.42
C ILE A 55 3.53 6.79 -3.96
N ASN A 56 3.21 7.81 -3.16
CA ASN A 56 3.24 7.78 -1.71
C ASN A 56 1.82 7.93 -1.15
N ILE A 57 1.37 6.90 -0.44
CA ILE A 57 0.08 6.84 0.27
C ILE A 57 0.29 6.49 1.75
N SER A 58 1.48 6.73 2.29
CA SER A 58 1.80 6.35 3.66
C SER A 58 0.93 7.09 4.69
N LYS A 59 0.77 6.49 5.88
CA LYS A 59 0.05 7.08 7.03
C LYS A 59 -1.41 7.46 6.76
N ASN A 60 -2.12 6.71 5.92
CA ASN A 60 -3.53 6.98 5.63
C ASN A 60 -4.50 6.03 6.33
N TYR A 61 -3.99 5.10 7.16
CA TYR A 61 -4.80 4.19 8.00
C TYR A 61 -5.89 3.41 7.25
N GLY A 62 -5.65 3.06 5.99
CA GLY A 62 -6.66 2.47 5.10
C GLY A 62 -7.02 1.01 5.38
N GLY A 63 -6.29 0.32 6.25
CA GLY A 63 -6.50 -1.09 6.55
C GLY A 63 -6.37 -1.96 5.29
N ILE A 64 -7.24 -2.97 5.17
CA ILE A 64 -7.26 -3.90 4.03
C ILE A 64 -7.56 -3.20 2.70
N GLU A 65 -8.30 -2.09 2.70
CA GLU A 65 -8.61 -1.35 1.47
C GLU A 65 -7.37 -0.71 0.85
N THR A 66 -6.34 -0.44 1.65
CA THR A 66 -5.03 -0.05 1.12
C THR A 66 -4.46 -1.15 0.21
N ALA A 67 -4.55 -2.42 0.63
CA ALA A 67 -4.03 -3.54 -0.13
C ALA A 67 -4.81 -3.76 -1.44
N ASN A 68 -6.15 -3.62 -1.39
CA ASN A 68 -7.00 -3.68 -2.57
C ASN A 68 -6.67 -2.55 -3.56
N PHE A 69 -6.50 -1.33 -3.04
CA PHE A 69 -6.11 -0.18 -3.85
C PHE A 69 -4.73 -0.35 -4.48
N LEU A 70 -3.73 -0.84 -3.73
CA LEU A 70 -2.42 -1.19 -4.26
C LEU A 70 -2.50 -2.23 -5.38
N SER A 71 -3.30 -3.28 -5.18
CA SER A 71 -3.54 -4.30 -6.21
C SER A 71 -4.12 -3.68 -7.49
N LYS A 72 -5.10 -2.78 -7.35
CA LYS A 72 -5.68 -2.04 -8.47
C LYS A 72 -4.64 -1.17 -9.18
N LEU A 73 -3.80 -0.45 -8.44
CA LEU A 73 -2.72 0.37 -9.01
C LEU A 73 -1.71 -0.48 -9.79
N ILE A 74 -1.19 -1.55 -9.19
CA ILE A 74 -0.23 -2.46 -9.84
C ILE A 74 -0.82 -3.07 -11.12
N SER A 75 -2.11 -3.36 -11.11
CA SER A 75 -2.80 -3.93 -12.27
C SER A 75 -3.01 -2.92 -13.40
N CYS A 76 -3.31 -1.67 -13.07
CA CYS A 76 -3.62 -0.63 -14.05
C CYS A 76 -2.42 0.23 -14.44
N ALA A 77 -1.30 0.20 -13.72
CA ALA A 77 -0.14 1.04 -13.95
C ALA A 77 1.09 0.19 -14.34
N PRO A 78 1.27 -0.18 -15.63
CA PRO A 78 2.37 -1.04 -16.06
C PRO A 78 3.76 -0.43 -15.82
N GLU A 79 3.83 0.90 -15.76
CA GLU A 79 5.05 1.69 -15.54
C GLU A 79 5.32 2.00 -14.05
N LEU A 80 4.45 1.54 -13.13
CA LEU A 80 4.60 1.79 -11.70
C LEU A 80 5.87 1.12 -11.19
N ALA A 81 6.81 1.92 -10.71
CA ALA A 81 8.13 1.49 -10.28
C ALA A 81 8.30 1.54 -8.77
N ALA A 82 7.72 2.54 -8.09
CA ALA A 82 7.94 2.74 -6.67
C ALA A 82 6.66 3.13 -5.91
N ILE A 83 6.46 2.49 -4.76
CA ILE A 83 5.27 2.64 -3.91
C ILE A 83 5.73 2.79 -2.45
N ASP A 84 5.33 3.87 -1.80
CA ASP A 84 5.38 4.01 -0.33
C ASP A 84 3.98 3.85 0.25
N ALA A 85 3.74 2.75 0.96
CA ALA A 85 2.47 2.43 1.62
C ALA A 85 2.65 2.16 3.11
N ARG A 86 3.66 2.80 3.71
CA ARG A 86 3.96 2.67 5.14
C ARG A 86 2.79 3.08 6.03
N CYS A 87 2.71 2.53 7.23
CA CYS A 87 1.79 2.96 8.29
C CYS A 87 0.30 3.04 7.86
N ASN A 88 -0.21 2.04 7.15
CA ASN A 88 -1.61 2.01 6.68
C ASN A 88 -2.51 1.05 7.47
N SER A 89 -2.02 0.51 8.61
CA SER A 89 -2.76 -0.44 9.45
C SER A 89 -3.24 -1.69 8.70
N MET A 90 -2.48 -2.15 7.70
CA MET A 90 -2.82 -3.33 6.91
C MET A 90 -2.82 -4.61 7.78
N PRO A 91 -3.89 -5.43 7.79
CA PRO A 91 -3.90 -6.72 8.46
C PRO A 91 -3.13 -7.77 7.63
N VAL A 92 -2.82 -8.93 8.22
CA VAL A 92 -1.93 -9.95 7.61
C VAL A 92 -2.41 -10.43 6.24
N GLU A 93 -3.72 -10.51 6.03
CA GLU A 93 -4.37 -10.92 4.78
C GLU A 93 -3.97 -10.04 3.59
N SER A 94 -3.56 -8.79 3.86
CA SER A 94 -3.08 -7.84 2.87
C SER A 94 -1.87 -8.36 2.09
N LEU A 95 -0.99 -9.14 2.73
CA LEU A 95 0.17 -9.72 2.05
C LEU A 95 -0.27 -10.66 0.95
N SER A 96 -1.25 -11.52 1.20
CA SER A 96 -1.74 -12.45 0.18
C SER A 96 -2.25 -11.72 -1.07
N ILE A 97 -3.00 -10.62 -0.87
CA ILE A 97 -3.53 -9.78 -1.95
C ILE A 97 -2.38 -9.17 -2.75
N ILE A 98 -1.44 -8.50 -2.08
CA ILE A 98 -0.32 -7.80 -2.71
C ILE A 98 0.60 -8.79 -3.44
N CYS A 99 0.96 -9.90 -2.79
CA CYS A 99 1.78 -10.97 -3.36
C CYS A 99 1.17 -11.55 -4.63
N SER A 100 -0.12 -11.92 -4.57
CA SER A 100 -0.82 -12.54 -5.69
C SER A 100 -0.82 -11.62 -6.91
N THR A 101 -1.07 -10.33 -6.70
CA THR A 101 -1.06 -9.34 -7.78
C THR A 101 0.34 -9.12 -8.34
N LEU A 102 1.37 -9.00 -7.50
CA LEU A 102 2.76 -8.88 -7.96
C LEU A 102 3.23 -10.11 -8.75
N LYS A 103 2.76 -11.32 -8.39
CA LYS A 103 3.06 -12.55 -9.15
C LYS A 103 2.36 -12.59 -10.50
N ALA A 104 1.09 -12.18 -10.54
CA ALA A 104 0.29 -12.18 -11.76
C ALA A 104 0.78 -11.12 -12.76
N MET A 105 1.23 -9.96 -12.26
CA MET A 105 1.59 -8.83 -13.10
C MET A 105 3.09 -8.82 -13.43
N ARG A 106 3.40 -8.67 -14.72
CA ARG A 106 4.79 -8.46 -15.19
C ARG A 106 5.24 -6.99 -15.10
N GLY A 107 4.62 -6.19 -14.22
CA GLY A 107 4.84 -4.74 -14.09
C GLY A 107 6.24 -4.37 -13.59
N LYS A 108 6.57 -3.08 -13.57
CA LYS A 108 7.92 -2.57 -13.26
C LYS A 108 8.17 -2.24 -11.78
N VAL A 109 7.34 -2.73 -10.86
CA VAL A 109 7.51 -2.40 -9.43
C VAL A 109 8.86 -2.91 -8.96
N GLU A 110 9.74 -1.97 -8.62
CA GLU A 110 11.11 -2.18 -8.14
C GLU A 110 11.22 -1.84 -6.65
N HIS A 111 10.32 -1.01 -6.12
CA HIS A 111 10.31 -0.60 -4.72
C HIS A 111 8.88 -0.59 -4.16
N LEU A 112 8.68 -1.30 -3.06
CA LEU A 112 7.45 -1.34 -2.28
C LEU A 112 7.80 -1.25 -0.80
N ASP A 113 7.42 -0.14 -0.15
CA ASP A 113 7.64 0.07 1.27
C ASP A 113 6.35 -0.15 2.07
N LEU A 114 6.33 -1.21 2.88
CA LEU A 114 5.22 -1.59 3.74
C LEU A 114 5.55 -1.44 5.24
N ARG A 115 6.66 -0.80 5.59
CA ARG A 115 7.06 -0.55 6.99
C ARG A 115 5.98 0.16 7.81
N GLY A 116 5.95 -0.05 9.12
CA GLY A 116 4.93 0.50 10.01
C GLY A 116 3.54 -0.15 9.88
N ASN A 117 3.37 -1.19 9.03
CA ASN A 117 2.19 -2.05 9.05
C ASN A 117 2.46 -3.27 9.95
N THR A 118 2.50 -3.03 11.26
CA THR A 118 3.01 -3.98 12.27
C THR A 118 2.32 -5.36 12.25
N SER A 119 1.02 -5.41 11.92
CA SER A 119 0.26 -6.66 11.79
C SER A 119 0.78 -7.59 10.69
N LEU A 120 1.46 -7.06 9.67
CA LEU A 120 2.04 -7.87 8.60
C LEU A 120 3.14 -8.79 9.11
N ILE A 121 3.99 -8.31 10.01
CA ILE A 121 5.19 -9.03 10.44
C ILE A 121 4.85 -10.12 11.46
N ARG A 122 3.88 -9.85 12.34
CA ARG A 122 3.55 -10.76 13.45
C ARG A 122 2.98 -12.09 12.99
N PHE A 123 2.41 -12.15 11.78
CA PHE A 123 1.70 -13.33 11.29
C PHE A 123 2.04 -13.70 9.83
N ALA A 124 2.99 -13.00 9.21
CA ALA A 124 3.44 -13.39 7.89
C ALA A 124 4.15 -14.73 7.95
N ASP A 125 3.75 -15.65 7.08
CA ASP A 125 4.50 -16.87 6.80
C ASP A 125 5.89 -16.46 6.26
N ALA A 126 6.95 -16.97 6.87
CA ALA A 126 8.32 -16.72 6.44
C ALA A 126 8.53 -17.06 4.96
N SER A 127 7.83 -18.08 4.44
CA SER A 127 7.89 -18.46 3.03
C SER A 127 7.34 -17.38 2.10
N LEU A 128 6.25 -16.70 2.47
CA LEU A 128 5.68 -15.58 1.69
C LEU A 128 6.62 -14.37 1.68
N LEU A 129 7.27 -14.09 2.82
CA LEU A 129 8.23 -13.01 2.93
C LEU A 129 9.49 -13.28 2.10
N ASP A 130 9.99 -14.51 2.12
CA ASP A 130 11.14 -14.92 1.34
C ASP A 130 10.81 -14.92 -0.16
N GLU A 131 9.63 -15.38 -0.55
CA GLU A 131 9.19 -15.37 -1.95
C GLU A 131 9.08 -13.95 -2.51
N LEU A 132 8.64 -12.97 -1.70
CA LEU A 132 8.61 -11.56 -2.05
C LEU A 132 10.00 -10.95 -2.22
N LYS A 133 10.97 -11.38 -1.39
CA LYS A 133 12.37 -10.92 -1.49
C LYS A 133 13.09 -11.55 -2.69
N MET A 134 12.77 -12.80 -3.02
CA MET A 134 13.45 -13.58 -4.06
C MET A 134 12.97 -13.28 -5.48
N ASN A 135 11.68 -12.96 -5.67
CA ASN A 135 11.11 -12.89 -7.02
C ASN A 135 11.72 -11.79 -7.90
N ARG A 136 12.22 -10.68 -7.32
CA ARG A 136 13.01 -9.63 -8.02
C ARG A 136 13.79 -8.84 -6.97
N LYS A 137 15.11 -8.66 -7.16
CA LYS A 137 16.04 -7.89 -6.29
C LYS A 137 15.32 -6.94 -5.32
N SER A 138 15.10 -7.39 -4.08
CA SER A 138 14.64 -6.60 -2.92
C SER A 138 13.62 -5.50 -3.25
N ILE A 139 12.47 -5.87 -3.82
CA ILE A 139 11.35 -4.93 -4.01
C ILE A 139 10.79 -4.47 -2.66
N LEU A 140 10.71 -5.39 -1.70
CA LEU A 140 9.93 -5.19 -0.49
C LEU A 140 10.78 -4.69 0.68
N LYS A 141 10.35 -3.57 1.29
CA LYS A 141 10.76 -3.14 2.63
C LYS A 141 9.65 -3.40 3.62
N LEU A 142 9.95 -4.18 4.65
CA LEU A 142 9.12 -4.42 5.84
C LEU A 142 9.96 -4.06 7.06
N ASP A 143 9.32 -3.82 8.22
CA ASP A 143 10.11 -3.68 9.45
C ASP A 143 10.79 -5.03 9.72
N SER A 144 12.00 -4.97 10.28
CA SER A 144 12.66 -6.17 10.78
C SER A 144 11.75 -6.83 11.82
N SER A 145 11.69 -8.17 11.83
CA SER A 145 11.03 -8.89 12.91
C SER A 145 11.55 -8.36 14.24
N TYR A 146 10.62 -8.01 15.13
CA TYR A 146 10.93 -7.69 16.52
C TYR A 146 11.77 -8.84 17.08
N ASP A 147 13.01 -8.55 17.47
CA ASP A 147 13.85 -9.47 18.23
C ASP A 147 13.49 -9.27 19.70
N PRO A 148 12.73 -10.18 20.33
CA PRO A 148 12.36 -10.06 21.73
C PRO A 148 13.58 -10.10 22.67
N ASP A 149 14.75 -10.51 22.17
CA ASP A 149 16.01 -10.59 22.91
C ASP A 149 16.93 -9.38 22.66
N ALA A 150 16.49 -8.37 21.91
CA ALA A 150 17.24 -7.14 21.77
C ALA A 150 17.41 -6.48 23.17
N PRO A 151 18.65 -6.21 23.61
CA PRO A 151 18.88 -5.61 24.93
C PRO A 151 18.15 -4.27 24.97
N TYR A 152 17.35 -4.06 26.02
CA TYR A 152 16.74 -2.77 26.28
C TYR A 152 17.87 -1.73 26.42
N ASP A 153 18.03 -0.88 25.41
CA ASP A 153 18.76 0.39 25.56
C ASP A 153 17.96 1.25 26.53
N GLN A 154 18.23 1.02 27.81
CA GLN A 154 17.93 1.93 28.90
C GLN A 154 18.92 3.08 28.78
N ASP A 155 18.68 4.00 27.83
CA ASP A 155 19.30 5.31 27.91
C ASP A 155 18.42 6.23 28.78
N PRO A 156 19.03 6.90 29.79
CA PRO A 156 18.36 7.56 30.92
C PRO A 156 17.64 8.87 30.60
#